data_AF-A0A945XCT1-F1
#
_entry.id   AF-A0A945XCT1-F1
#
_cell.length_a   1.000
_cell.length_b   1.000
_cell.length_c   1.000
_cell.angle_alpha   90.00
_cell.angle_beta   90.00
_cell.angle_gamma   90.00
#
_symmetry.space_group_name_H-M   'P 1'
#
loop_
_entity.id
_entity.type
_entity.pdbx_description
1 polymer ?
#
loop_
_entity_poly.entity_id
_entity_poly.type
_entity_poly.pdbx_seq_one_letter_code
_entity_poly.pdbx_strand_id
1 'polypeptide(L)'
;MIRLLLLTVIPLLLPFVGWFVWRVFAGQPKIDPQTGDQVPPDFEKAPRGKLLGIGFGLMVVTVGLFLLFQHKFADEPYKGIDAKEIERQLDEEKMRLRQQNQK
;
A
#
# COMPACT_ATOMS: atom_id res chain seq x y z
N MET A 1 -12.79 5.24 -10.16
CA MET A 1 -13.63 4.29 -9.38
C MET A 1 -12.79 3.27 -8.59
N ILE A 2 -11.78 2.64 -9.18
CA ILE A 2 -10.89 1.66 -8.49
C ILE A 2 -10.24 2.22 -7.20
N ARG A 3 -9.81 3.49 -7.20
CA ARG A 3 -9.18 4.11 -6.01
C ARG A 3 -10.07 4.06 -4.76
N LEU A 4 -11.37 4.30 -4.91
CA LEU A 4 -12.34 4.28 -3.80
C LEU A 4 -12.51 2.86 -3.25
N LEU A 5 -12.59 1.87 -4.15
CA LEU A 5 -12.64 0.45 -3.78
C LEU A 5 -11.39 0.01 -3.02
N LEU A 6 -10.21 0.45 -3.44
CA LEU A 6 -8.95 0.16 -2.74
C LEU A 6 -8.93 0.80 -1.34
N LEU A 7 -9.41 2.04 -1.22
CA LEU A 7 -9.50 2.78 0.04
C LEU A 7 -10.53 2.19 1.01
N THR A 8 -11.47 1.37 0.55
CA THR A 8 -12.46 0.73 1.43
C THR A 8 -12.15 -0.73 1.73
N VAL A 9 -11.72 -1.50 0.73
CA VAL A 9 -11.53 -2.96 0.86
C VAL A 9 -10.22 -3.28 1.57
N ILE A 10 -9.12 -2.61 1.23
CA ILE A 10 -7.80 -2.87 1.83
C ILE A 10 -7.82 -2.62 3.36
N PRO A 11 -8.32 -1.48 3.87
CA PRO A 11 -8.34 -1.26 5.31
C PRO A 11 -9.31 -2.18 6.06
N LEU A 12 -10.34 -2.70 5.39
CA LEU A 12 -11.25 -3.68 5.99
C LEU A 12 -10.59 -5.06 6.13
N LEU A 13 -9.76 -5.46 5.17
CA LEU A 13 -9.07 -6.76 5.15
C LEU A 13 -7.75 -6.77 5.93
N LEU A 14 -7.03 -5.65 5.97
CA LEU A 14 -5.72 -5.54 6.63
C LEU A 14 -5.68 -6.07 8.07
N PRO A 15 -6.65 -5.75 8.95
CA PRO A 15 -6.66 -6.26 10.32
C PRO A 15 -6.79 -7.78 10.38
N PHE A 16 -7.57 -8.37 9.47
CA PHE A 16 -7.74 -9.83 9.39
C PHE A 16 -6.47 -10.51 8.90
N VAL A 17 -5.84 -9.96 7.86
CA VAL A 17 -4.57 -10.47 7.33
C VAL A 17 -3.48 -10.36 8.39
N GLY A 18 -3.37 -9.20 9.05
CA GLY A 18 -2.40 -8.99 10.13
C GLY A 18 -2.60 -9.93 11.31
N TRP A 19 -3.85 -10.12 11.75
CA TRP A 19 -4.18 -11.09 12.80
C TRP A 19 -3.83 -12.52 12.38
N PHE A 20 -4.16 -12.91 11.14
CA PHE A 20 -3.89 -14.25 10.63
C PHE A 20 -2.39 -14.54 10.58
N VAL A 21 -1.60 -13.63 10.00
CA VAL A 21 -0.13 -13.73 9.95
C VAL A 21 0.42 -13.83 11.38
N TRP A 22 0.01 -12.93 12.27
CA TRP A 22 0.45 -12.97 13.67
C TRP A 22 0.14 -14.33 14.32
N ARG A 23 -1.03 -14.91 14.09
CA ARG A 23 -1.42 -16.18 14.71
C ARG A 23 -0.71 -17.40 14.13
N VAL A 24 -0.48 -17.43 12.82
CA VAL A 24 0.26 -18.51 12.17
C VAL A 24 1.71 -18.52 12.67
N PHE A 25 2.34 -17.35 12.81
CA PHE A 25 3.75 -17.27 13.19
C PHE A 25 4.02 -17.16 14.70
N ALA A 26 3.02 -16.85 15.54
CA ALA A 26 3.16 -16.85 16.99
C ALA A 26 2.95 -18.23 17.64
N GLY A 27 2.38 -19.20 16.91
CA GLY A 27 2.15 -20.55 17.44
C GLY A 27 3.44 -21.35 17.52
N GLN A 28 3.99 -21.52 18.72
CA GLN A 28 5.04 -22.52 18.96
C GLN A 28 4.39 -23.91 19.17
N PRO A 29 4.93 -24.98 18.56
CA PRO A 29 4.46 -26.33 18.83
C PRO A 29 4.65 -26.64 20.32
N LYS A 30 3.60 -27.17 20.95
CA LYS A 30 3.68 -27.62 22.34
C LYS A 30 4.04 -29.10 22.35
N ILE A 31 5.05 -29.45 23.14
CA ILE A 31 5.39 -30.85 23.39
C ILE A 31 4.46 -31.33 24.50
N ASP A 32 3.74 -32.43 24.27
CA ASP A 32 2.96 -33.08 25.31
C ASP A 32 3.93 -33.69 26.34
N PRO A 33 3.89 -33.27 27.62
CA PRO A 33 4.79 -33.79 28.64
C PRO A 33 4.56 -35.28 28.99
N GLN A 34 3.43 -35.88 28.61
CA GLN A 34 3.14 -37.29 28.88
C GLN A 34 3.58 -38.23 27.76
N THR A 35 3.42 -37.82 26.50
CA THR A 35 3.71 -38.66 25.33
C THR A 35 4.99 -38.28 24.60
N GLY A 36 5.49 -37.06 24.81
CA GLY A 36 6.63 -36.51 24.08
C GLY A 36 6.30 -36.09 22.64
N ASP A 37 5.04 -36.23 22.23
CA ASP A 37 4.59 -35.89 20.89
C ASP A 37 4.40 -34.37 20.72
N GLN A 38 4.63 -33.89 19.50
CA GLN A 38 4.32 -32.51 19.14
C GLN A 38 2.82 -32.37 18.87
N VAL A 39 2.13 -31.64 19.73
CA VAL A 39 0.73 -31.28 19.53
C VAL A 39 0.70 -29.97 18.74
N PRO A 40 -0.07 -29.91 17.63
CA PRO A 40 -0.23 -28.68 16.89
C PRO A 40 -0.80 -27.57 17.77
N PRO A 41 -0.36 -26.31 17.61
CA PRO A 41 -0.87 -25.21 18.39
C PRO A 41 -2.37 -25.02 18.16
N ASP A 42 -3.12 -24.79 19.24
CA ASP A 42 -4.55 -24.56 19.20
C ASP A 42 -4.85 -23.21 18.52
N PHE A 43 -5.36 -23.26 17.29
CA PHE A 43 -5.73 -22.05 16.56
C PHE A 43 -7.07 -21.50 17.11
N GLU A 44 -7.04 -20.70 18.18
CA GLU A 44 -8.27 -20.06 18.66
C GLU A 44 -8.88 -19.18 17.55
N LYS A 45 -10.22 -19.13 17.52
CA LYS A 45 -10.99 -18.39 16.52
C LYS A 45 -10.65 -16.90 16.53
N ALA A 46 -10.66 -16.30 15.34
CA ALA A 46 -10.46 -14.86 15.17
C ALA A 46 -11.46 -14.04 16.01
N PRO A 47 -11.02 -12.97 16.71
CA PRO A 47 -11.90 -12.05 17.41
C PRO A 47 -12.59 -11.11 16.39
N ARG A 48 -13.47 -11.69 15.57
CA ARG A 48 -14.08 -11.06 14.38
C ARG A 48 -14.67 -9.68 14.67
N GLY A 49 -15.37 -9.52 15.79
CA GLY A 49 -15.97 -8.22 16.17
C GLY A 49 -14.95 -7.11 16.37
N LYS A 50 -13.82 -7.40 17.03
CA LYS A 50 -12.74 -6.42 17.22
C LYS A 50 -12.06 -6.08 15.90
N LEU A 51 -11.80 -7.10 15.07
CA LEU A 51 -11.16 -6.92 13.76
C LEU A 51 -12.03 -6.11 12.80
N LEU A 52 -13.36 -6.35 12.78
CA LEU A 52 -14.31 -5.55 12.00
C LEU A 52 -14.35 -4.10 12.47
N GLY A 53 -14.40 -3.87 13.79
CA GLY A 53 -14.39 -2.51 14.34
C GLY A 53 -13.13 -1.74 13.95
N ILE A 54 -11.96 -2.37 14.05
CA ILE A 54 -10.68 -1.79 13.63
C ILE A 54 -10.68 -1.52 12.12
N GLY A 55 -11.14 -2.48 11.30
CA GLY A 55 -11.20 -2.34 9.85
C GLY A 55 -12.13 -1.21 9.41
N PHE A 56 -13.29 -1.08 10.06
CA PHE A 56 -14.23 0.00 9.79
C PHE A 56 -13.65 1.36 10.19
N GLY A 57 -13.01 1.45 11.37
CA GLY A 57 -12.30 2.66 11.79
C GLY A 57 -11.22 3.08 10.79
N LEU A 58 -10.37 2.13 10.37
CA LEU A 58 -9.36 2.34 9.34
C LEU A 58 -9.94 2.80 8.01
N MET A 59 -11.07 2.22 7.58
CA MET A 59 -11.77 2.63 6.37
C MET A 59 -12.22 4.10 6.47
N VAL A 60 -12.88 4.47 7.56
CA VAL A 60 -13.35 5.85 7.76
C VAL A 60 -12.18 6.83 7.77
N VAL A 61 -11.08 6.48 8.44
CA VAL A 61 -9.86 7.32 8.48
C VAL A 61 -9.24 7.45 7.10
N THR A 62 -9.06 6.36 6.36
CA THR A 62 -8.41 6.38 5.03
C THR A 62 -9.26 7.09 3.99
N VAL A 63 -10.58 6.87 3.98
CA VAL A 63 -11.51 7.61 3.10
C VAL A 63 -11.57 9.09 3.51
N GLY A 64 -11.65 9.38 4.80
CA GLY A 64 -11.68 10.76 5.31
C GLY A 64 -10.41 11.54 4.95
N LEU A 65 -9.23 10.95 5.18
CA LEU A 65 -7.96 11.51 4.75
C LEU A 65 -7.91 11.69 3.23
N PHE A 66 -8.35 10.70 2.46
CA PHE A 66 -8.39 10.82 1.01
C PHE A 66 -9.27 12.00 0.58
N LEU A 67 -10.48 12.15 1.11
CA LEU A 67 -11.37 13.26 0.76
C LEU A 67 -10.82 14.62 1.18
N LEU A 68 -10.13 14.71 2.33
CA LEU A 68 -9.51 15.93 2.80
C LEU A 68 -8.28 16.31 1.97
N PHE A 69 -7.46 15.35 1.56
CA PHE A 69 -6.19 15.60 0.88
C PHE A 69 -6.24 15.37 -0.64
N GLN A 70 -7.36 14.92 -1.22
CA GLN A 70 -7.47 14.61 -2.65
C GLN A 70 -7.10 15.79 -3.55
N HIS A 71 -7.43 17.02 -3.15
CA HIS A 71 -7.10 18.25 -3.88
C HIS A 71 -5.59 18.39 -4.12
N LYS A 72 -4.73 18.00 -3.17
CA LYS A 72 -3.27 17.99 -3.32
C LYS A 72 -2.77 17.03 -4.41
N PHE A 73 -3.55 16.01 -4.76
CA PHE A 73 -3.18 14.97 -5.73
C PHE A 73 -3.97 15.07 -7.04
N ALA A 74 -5.06 15.84 -7.07
CA ALA A 74 -5.94 15.98 -8.21
C ALA A 74 -5.58 17.14 -9.15
N ASP A 75 -4.70 18.05 -8.73
CA ASP A 75 -4.42 19.28 -9.48
C ASP A 75 -3.34 19.16 -10.59
N GLU A 76 -2.68 18.01 -10.78
CA GLU A 76 -1.77 17.83 -11.94
C GLU A 76 -1.87 16.45 -12.63
N PRO A 77 -3.03 16.04 -13.19
CA PRO A 77 -3.07 14.83 -14.00
C PRO A 77 -2.54 15.04 -15.43
N TYR A 78 -2.45 16.31 -15.88
CA TYR A 78 -1.84 16.70 -17.13
C TYR A 78 -1.14 18.04 -16.97
N LYS A 79 0.05 18.04 -16.34
CA LYS A 79 1.04 19.03 -16.77
C LYS A 79 1.37 18.64 -18.21
N GLY A 80 0.64 19.25 -19.16
CA GLY A 80 0.94 19.10 -20.57
C GLY A 80 2.43 19.36 -20.69
N ILE A 81 3.17 18.38 -21.22
CA ILE A 81 4.56 18.58 -21.57
C ILE A 81 4.57 19.87 -22.40
N ASP A 82 5.19 20.92 -21.89
CA ASP A 82 5.28 22.17 -22.64
C ASP A 82 6.19 21.86 -23.82
N ALA A 83 5.58 21.61 -24.98
CA ALA A 83 6.28 21.23 -26.19
C ALA A 83 7.37 22.25 -26.52
N LYS A 84 7.18 23.52 -26.15
CA LYS A 84 8.19 24.57 -26.35
C LYS A 84 9.39 24.40 -25.44
N GLU A 85 9.20 23.97 -24.20
CA GLU A 85 10.30 23.75 -23.26
C GLU A 85 11.13 22.52 -23.69
N ILE A 86 10.47 21.45 -24.16
CA ILE A 86 11.16 20.28 -24.69
C ILE A 86 11.89 20.58 -26.00
N GLU A 87 11.28 21.35 -26.91
CA GLU A 87 11.91 21.75 -28.17
C GLU A 87 13.16 22.59 -27.91
N ARG A 88 13.09 23.52 -26.95
CA ARG A 88 14.25 24.33 -26.55
C ARG A 88 15.37 23.50 -25.92
N GLN A 89 15.04 22.56 -25.04
CA GLN A 89 16.03 21.65 -24.44
C GLN A 89 16.68 20.75 -25.50
N LEU A 90 15.91 20.26 -26.46
CA LEU A 90 16.42 19.43 -27.55
C LEU A 90 17.37 20.20 -28.47
N ASP A 91 17.07 21.46 -28.76
CA ASP A 91 17.94 22.31 -29.58
C ASP A 91 19.22 22.72 -28.84
N GLU A 92 19.14 23.02 -27.55
CA GLU A 92 20.32 23.26 -26.70
C GLU A 92 21.23 22.01 -26.66
N GLU A 93 20.66 20.82 -26.53
CA GLU A 93 21.40 19.56 -26.52
C GLU A 93 22.04 19.24 -27.88
N LYS A 94 21.32 19.44 -28.99
CA LYS A 94 21.87 19.32 -30.35
C LYS A 94 23.05 20.25 -30.58
N MET A 95 22.97 21.49 -30.10
CA MET A 95 24.05 22.46 -30.23
C MET A 95 25.29 22.04 -29.42
N ARG A 96 25.11 21.49 -28.21
CA ARG A 96 26.21 20.94 -27.41
C ARG A 96 26.87 19.74 -28.09
N LEU A 97 26.09 18.81 -28.63
CA LEU A 97 26.61 17.65 -29.35
C LEU A 97 27.39 18.05 -30.61
N ARG A 98 26.94 19.07 -31.34
CA ARG A 98 27.68 19.63 -32.48
C ARG A 98 29.02 20.23 -32.06
N GLN A 99 29.07 20.94 -30.93
CA GLN A 99 30.32 21.49 -30.40
C GLN A 99 31.28 20.41 -29.90
N GLN A 100 30.74 19.30 -29.37
CA GLN A 100 31.55 18.17 -28.91
C GLN A 100 32.12 17.35 -30.08
N ASN A 101 31.38 17.18 -31.17
CA ASN A 101 31.83 16.47 -32.37
C ASN A 101 32.73 17.30 -33.30
N GLN A 102 32.89 18.60 -33.04
CA GLN A 102 33.81 19.49 -33.75
C GLN A 102 35.16 19.65 -33.05
N LYS A 103 35.34 19.04 -31.88
CA LYS A 103 36.64 18.85 -31.22
C LYS A 103 37.18 17.46 -31.53
#